data_AF-G3HAE4-F1
#
_entry.id   AF-G3HAE4-F1
#
_cell.length_a   1.000
_cell.length_b   1.000
_cell.length_c   1.000
_cell.angle_alpha   90.00
_cell.angle_beta   90.00
_cell.angle_gamma   90.00
#
_symmetry.space_group_name_H-M   'P 1'
#
loop_
_entity.id
_entity.type
_entity.pdbx_description
1 polymer ?
#
loop_
_entity_poly.entity_id
_entity_poly.type
_entity_poly.pdbx_seq_one_letter_code
_entity_poly.pdbx_strand_id
1 'polypeptide(L)'
;MQNQQDLWMEYLNMERIHHEFQETVGQWTETKLESHSLSCSSSAQLDFTDPLLAKERVLSNLRKHEAPQPPLVLHLVRPPVPLISSAVLLSQKDTTQLMCTDLNLLQQRARTAALRESQQVALDGELLETMPKQYVNREEQTTLHLECRGSGGKKCQGAAVVTVQFEGMHKNDAISQQIHILQKEVRQFQAEAAQPPALNVVEAAVHAENLITALVNSYKLQPTPGAQKIGISLFFTVVDYVSDETQRHPPTRQFFTSCIEILGQVFISGTKSECRKVLQTILKNRRLCSLLSPFFTPNAAPAEFIQLYEKVVKFLSEDNSDMIFMLLTKFDVKQWLMATKPPLSDRTRLLESIHLALTAWGLEPDEDILMPFNLFCKHWTHLLLYQFPDQYNDVLRLLVQSSAEQLLSPECWKATLRALGCCTPSSQQGAASADNAVLHSASDALLSDKQVMETIHWLSDFFYKLRLSKMDFKSFGLFSKWSPYMGDVKTFLEYLVKRLIDLEIASLTQDSTASSKEGMCF
;
A
#
# COMPACT_ATOMS: atom_id res chain seq x y z
N MET A 1 2.20 23.17 10.34
CA MET A 1 1.16 23.96 11.04
C MET A 1 1.89 25.01 11.84
N GLN A 2 1.69 26.29 11.53
CA GLN A 2 2.18 27.37 12.39
C GLN A 2 1.60 27.17 13.79
N ASN A 3 2.43 27.36 14.80
CA ASN A 3 2.10 27.21 16.21
C ASN A 3 1.16 28.36 16.64
N GLN A 4 -0.02 28.46 16.01
CA GLN A 4 -1.04 29.42 16.39
C GLN A 4 -1.49 29.03 17.80
N GLN A 5 -1.04 29.82 18.77
CA GLN A 5 -1.52 29.80 20.15
C GLN A 5 -2.93 30.41 20.26
N ASP A 6 -3.67 30.47 19.16
CA ASP A 6 -5.04 30.97 19.15
C ASP A 6 -5.91 29.91 19.83
N LEU A 7 -6.47 30.28 20.98
CA LEU A 7 -7.42 29.46 21.72
C LEU A 7 -8.54 29.07 20.76
N TRP A 8 -8.80 27.77 20.58
CA TRP A 8 -9.86 27.27 19.70
C TRP A 8 -11.24 27.48 20.34
N MET A 9 -11.64 28.75 20.46
CA MET A 9 -12.92 29.17 21.03
C MET A 9 -14.12 28.60 20.27
N GLU A 10 -13.93 28.15 19.03
CA GLU A 10 -14.93 27.50 18.19
C GLU A 10 -15.38 26.11 18.68
N TYR A 11 -14.56 25.39 19.46
CA TYR A 11 -14.95 24.11 20.08
C TYR A 11 -15.48 24.28 21.50
N LEU A 12 -15.42 25.49 22.06
CA LEU A 12 -16.03 25.81 23.33
C LEU A 12 -17.47 26.24 23.09
N ASN A 13 -18.42 25.58 23.76
CA ASN A 13 -19.81 26.03 23.74
C ASN A 13 -19.93 27.30 24.59
N MET A 14 -19.64 28.44 23.97
CA MET A 14 -19.64 29.75 24.61
C MET A 14 -21.01 30.13 25.18
N GLU A 15 -22.09 29.66 24.55
CA GLU A 15 -23.45 29.86 25.06
C GLU A 15 -23.66 29.15 26.39
N ARG A 16 -23.22 27.89 26.50
CA ARG A 16 -23.29 27.12 27.74
C ARG A 16 -22.44 27.74 28.85
N ILE A 17 -21.22 28.19 28.53
CA ILE A 17 -20.36 28.88 29.49
C ILE A 17 -21.01 30.18 29.98
N HIS A 18 -21.59 30.97 29.06
CA HIS A 18 -22.33 32.18 29.44
C HIS A 18 -23.54 31.85 30.32
N HIS A 19 -24.28 30.80 29.99
CA HIS A 19 -25.44 30.36 30.77
C HIS A 19 -25.03 29.93 32.19
N GLU A 20 -24.04 29.05 32.32
CA GLU A 20 -23.54 28.59 33.62
C GLU A 20 -22.95 29.75 34.43
N PHE A 21 -22.28 30.71 33.78
CA PHE A 21 -21.80 31.92 34.44
C PHE A 21 -22.95 32.80 34.95
N GLN A 22 -23.97 33.06 34.13
CA GLN A 22 -25.15 33.84 34.53
C GLN A 22 -25.94 33.15 35.65
N GLU A 23 -26.05 31.82 35.60
CA GLU A 23 -26.70 31.03 36.64
C GLU A 23 -25.92 31.10 37.97
N THR A 24 -24.59 30.98 37.91
CA THR A 24 -23.72 31.11 39.10
C THR A 24 -23.76 32.53 39.67
N VAL A 25 -23.81 33.55 38.82
CA VAL A 25 -23.99 34.95 39.23
C VAL A 25 -25.38 35.14 39.85
N GLY A 26 -26.42 34.57 39.28
CA GLY A 26 -27.79 34.58 39.82
C GLY A 26 -27.83 33.96 41.22
N GLN A 27 -27.27 32.75 41.37
CA GLN A 27 -27.16 32.06 42.66
C GLN A 27 -26.32 32.86 43.66
N TRP A 28 -25.19 33.44 43.24
CA TRP A 28 -24.37 34.30 44.11
C TRP A 28 -25.14 35.52 44.57
N THR A 29 -25.92 36.14 43.68
CA THR A 29 -26.74 37.32 43.97
C THR A 29 -27.84 36.97 44.96
N GLU A 30 -28.54 35.83 44.79
CA GLU A 30 -29.53 35.32 45.75
C GLU A 30 -28.89 35.05 47.12
N THR A 31 -27.76 34.34 47.17
CA THR A 31 -27.07 34.01 48.43
C THR A 31 -26.57 35.27 49.16
N LYS A 32 -26.11 36.29 48.42
CA LYS A 32 -25.69 37.59 48.98
C LYS A 32 -26.87 38.44 49.45
N LEU A 33 -28.00 38.43 48.74
CA LEU A 33 -29.19 39.18 49.14
C LEU A 33 -29.86 38.53 50.36
N GLU A 34 -29.94 37.20 50.41
CA GLU A 34 -30.52 36.46 51.53
C GLU A 34 -29.66 36.56 52.80
N SER A 35 -28.32 36.54 52.68
CA SER A 35 -27.42 36.69 53.84
C SER A 35 -27.39 38.09 54.47
N HIS A 36 -27.91 39.12 53.77
CA HIS A 36 -28.10 40.46 54.34
C HIS A 36 -29.48 40.68 54.99
N SER A 37 -30.35 39.66 55.05
CA SER A 37 -31.68 39.75 55.68
C SER A 37 -31.72 39.44 57.19
N LEU A 38 -30.57 39.18 57.83
CA LEU A 38 -30.49 39.15 59.29
C LEU A 38 -30.51 40.58 59.84
N SER A 39 -31.64 40.97 60.41
CA SER A 39 -31.76 42.22 61.16
C SER A 39 -30.67 42.29 62.23
N CYS A 40 -29.79 43.29 62.12
CA CYS A 40 -28.78 43.55 63.13
C CYS A 40 -29.45 44.16 64.37
N SER A 41 -30.15 43.34 65.16
CA SER A 41 -30.62 43.70 66.49
C SER A 41 -29.45 43.64 67.49
N SER A 42 -28.58 44.65 67.43
CA SER A 42 -27.80 45.17 68.58
C SER A 42 -26.85 46.26 68.10
N SER A 43 -27.34 47.50 68.07
CA SER A 43 -26.48 48.66 68.21
C SER A 43 -26.66 49.17 69.63
N ALA A 44 -25.76 48.77 70.53
CA ALA A 44 -25.49 49.58 71.71
C ALA A 44 -25.18 51.00 71.21
N GLN A 45 -25.85 51.99 71.81
CA GLN A 45 -25.75 53.40 71.47
C GLN A 45 -24.28 53.85 71.54
N LEU A 46 -23.68 54.12 70.38
CA LEU A 46 -22.50 54.97 70.27
C LEU A 46 -22.91 56.18 69.46
N ASP A 47 -22.73 57.37 70.05
CA ASP A 47 -23.13 58.65 69.49
C ASP A 47 -22.57 58.82 68.07
N PHE A 48 -23.45 58.93 67.08
CA PHE A 48 -23.09 58.89 65.67
C PHE A 48 -22.31 60.14 65.22
N THR A 49 -22.30 61.17 66.05
CA THR A 49 -21.86 62.54 65.77
C THR A 49 -20.40 62.83 66.14
N ASP A 50 -19.69 61.91 66.81
CA ASP A 50 -18.29 62.12 67.24
C ASP A 50 -17.26 61.59 66.20
N PRO A 51 -16.39 62.45 65.63
CA PRO A 51 -15.33 62.06 64.70
C PRO A 51 -14.24 61.17 65.32
N LEU A 52 -13.99 61.26 66.63
CA LEU A 52 -12.91 60.53 67.29
C LEU A 52 -13.23 59.04 67.43
N LEU A 53 -14.52 58.68 67.47
CA LEU A 53 -15.02 57.31 67.56
C LEU A 53 -15.28 56.66 66.18
N ALA A 54 -15.01 57.37 65.08
CA ALA A 54 -15.25 56.86 63.73
C ALA A 54 -14.36 55.65 63.40
N LYS A 55 -13.09 55.66 63.83
CA LYS A 55 -12.14 54.57 63.59
C LYS A 55 -12.57 53.27 64.30
N GLU A 56 -13.02 53.38 65.55
CA GLU A 56 -13.52 52.22 66.31
C GLU A 56 -14.86 51.70 65.77
N ARG A 57 -15.74 52.58 65.27
CA ARG A 57 -16.95 52.17 64.54
C ARG A 57 -16.62 51.40 63.26
N VAL A 58 -15.69 51.89 62.45
CA VAL A 58 -15.29 51.21 61.21
C VAL A 58 -14.65 49.86 61.53
N LEU A 59 -13.72 49.80 62.49
CA LEU A 59 -13.07 48.55 62.87
C LEU A 59 -14.04 47.53 63.50
N SER A 60 -14.99 47.98 64.32
CA SER A 60 -16.00 47.08 64.90
C SER A 60 -16.99 46.57 63.86
N ASN A 61 -17.40 47.39 62.88
CA ASN A 61 -18.21 46.92 61.76
C ASN A 61 -17.44 45.99 60.81
N LEU A 62 -16.17 46.27 60.53
CA LEU A 62 -15.33 45.38 59.72
C LEU A 62 -15.10 44.02 60.39
N ARG A 63 -15.04 43.97 61.73
CA ARG A 63 -14.97 42.70 62.50
C ARG A 63 -16.27 41.90 62.49
N LYS A 64 -17.41 42.49 62.12
CA LYS A 64 -18.68 41.77 61.97
C LYS A 64 -18.79 41.04 60.62
N HIS A 65 -17.94 41.38 59.66
CA HIS A 65 -17.87 40.67 58.38
C HIS A 65 -16.98 39.43 58.52
N GLU A 66 -17.42 38.31 57.94
CA GLU A 66 -16.61 37.09 57.87
C GLU A 66 -15.27 37.37 57.17
N ALA A 67 -14.21 36.69 57.61
CA ALA A 67 -12.88 36.83 57.02
C ALA A 67 -12.94 36.49 55.51
N PRO A 68 -12.19 37.19 54.64
CA PRO A 68 -12.17 36.89 53.22
C PRO A 68 -11.83 35.41 53.02
N GLN A 69 -12.68 34.66 52.32
CA GLN A 69 -12.37 33.29 51.97
C GLN A 69 -11.05 33.27 51.16
N PRO A 70 -10.17 32.29 51.41
CA PRO A 70 -8.94 32.17 50.64
C PRO A 70 -9.28 32.05 49.14
N PRO A 71 -8.43 32.57 48.24
CA PRO A 71 -8.65 32.46 46.81
C PRO A 71 -8.84 30.99 46.41
N LEU A 72 -9.81 30.73 45.53
CA LEU A 72 -10.06 29.41 44.97
C LEU A 72 -8.74 28.85 44.41
N VAL A 73 -8.39 27.63 44.82
CA VAL A 73 -7.19 26.95 44.33
C VAL A 73 -7.38 26.68 42.84
N LEU A 74 -6.66 27.44 41.99
CA LEU A 74 -6.63 27.18 40.55
C LEU A 74 -5.89 25.86 40.33
N HIS A 75 -6.65 24.79 40.08
CA HIS A 75 -6.07 23.54 39.62
C HIS A 75 -5.58 23.74 38.18
N LEU A 76 -4.26 23.71 37.99
CA LEU A 76 -3.66 23.73 36.65
C LEU A 76 -4.21 22.52 35.87
N VAL A 77 -5.02 22.79 34.85
CA VAL A 77 -5.57 21.75 33.97
C VAL A 77 -4.39 21.05 33.31
N ARG A 78 -4.16 19.78 33.67
CA ARG A 78 -3.14 18.97 33.00
C ARG A 78 -3.57 18.78 31.55
N PRO A 79 -2.66 18.91 30.58
CA PRO A 79 -3.00 18.63 29.19
C PRO A 79 -3.50 17.19 29.09
N PRO A 80 -4.55 16.94 28.30
CA PRO A 80 -5.16 15.61 28.17
C PRO A 80 -4.18 14.56 27.62
N VAL A 81 -3.16 15.00 26.89
CA VAL A 81 -2.06 14.14 26.41
C VAL A 81 -0.75 14.60 27.06
N PRO A 82 0.08 13.66 27.58
CA PRO A 82 1.39 14.00 28.12
C PRO A 82 2.26 14.77 27.13
N LEU A 83 2.98 15.78 27.61
CA LEU A 83 3.93 16.53 26.78
C LEU A 83 5.19 15.70 26.52
N ILE A 84 5.67 15.70 25.28
CA ILE A 84 6.92 15.06 24.92
C ILE A 84 8.09 15.94 25.37
N SER A 85 8.89 15.41 26.28
CA SER A 85 10.12 16.08 26.72
C SER A 85 11.15 16.09 25.60
N SER A 86 11.79 17.23 25.36
CA SER A 86 12.87 17.38 24.38
C SER A 86 14.06 16.46 24.66
N ALA A 87 14.27 16.06 25.92
CA ALA A 87 15.31 15.11 26.30
C ALA A 87 15.08 13.70 25.71
N VAL A 88 13.82 13.29 25.52
CA VAL A 88 13.49 11.99 24.93
C VAL A 88 13.98 11.93 23.49
N LEU A 89 13.81 13.03 22.74
CA LEU A 89 14.23 13.15 21.34
C LEU A 89 15.75 13.12 21.13
N LEU A 90 16.56 13.16 22.20
CA LEU A 90 18.01 13.01 22.14
C LEU A 90 18.47 11.55 22.30
N SER A 91 17.59 10.68 22.81
CA SER A 91 17.90 9.29 23.14
C SER A 91 17.07 8.34 22.29
N GLN A 92 17.75 7.58 21.42
CA GLN A 92 17.10 6.55 20.58
C GLN A 92 16.35 5.51 21.43
N LYS A 93 16.95 5.10 22.56
CA LYS A 93 16.35 4.08 23.44
C LYS A 93 15.06 4.58 24.07
N ASP A 94 15.08 5.78 24.63
CA ASP A 94 13.93 6.33 25.35
C ASP A 94 12.80 6.67 24.38
N THR A 95 13.14 7.23 23.21
CA THR A 95 12.18 7.48 22.12
C THR A 95 11.51 6.19 21.65
N THR A 96 12.28 5.12 21.43
CA THR A 96 11.74 3.83 20.96
C THR A 96 10.88 3.17 22.03
N GLN A 97 11.28 3.20 23.29
CA GLN A 97 10.51 2.63 24.40
C GLN A 97 9.16 3.34 24.58
N LEU A 98 9.17 4.67 24.49
CA LEU A 98 7.96 5.48 24.55
C LEU A 98 7.00 5.10 23.41
N MET A 99 7.50 5.08 22.17
CA MET A 99 6.72 4.67 21.00
C MET A 99 6.16 3.26 21.13
N CYS A 100 6.96 2.29 21.57
CA CYS A 100 6.51 0.92 21.78
C CYS A 100 5.34 0.83 22.77
N THR A 101 5.34 1.66 23.82
CA THR A 101 4.26 1.67 24.82
C THR A 101 2.94 2.06 24.16
N ASP A 102 2.95 3.11 23.35
CA ASP A 102 1.76 3.58 22.63
C ASP A 102 1.31 2.58 21.56
N LEU A 103 2.25 2.07 20.76
CA LEU A 103 1.97 1.11 19.68
C LEU A 103 1.41 -0.22 20.21
N ASN A 104 1.84 -0.68 21.38
CA ASN A 104 1.29 -1.89 22.01
C ASN A 104 -0.21 -1.72 22.32
N LEU A 105 -0.63 -0.55 22.79
CA LEU A 105 -2.03 -0.29 23.11
C LEU A 105 -2.89 -0.28 21.83
N LEU A 106 -2.39 0.33 20.75
CA LEU A 106 -3.06 0.33 19.45
C LEU A 106 -3.16 -1.07 18.86
N GLN A 107 -2.09 -1.86 18.95
CA GLN A 107 -2.10 -3.25 18.49
C GLN A 107 -3.08 -4.11 19.31
N GLN A 108 -3.13 -3.93 20.63
CA GLN A 108 -4.11 -4.63 21.48
C GLN A 108 -5.54 -4.25 21.12
N ARG A 109 -5.80 -2.98 20.80
CA ARG A 109 -7.11 -2.54 20.32
C ARG A 109 -7.47 -3.19 18.98
N ALA A 110 -6.55 -3.27 18.03
CA ALA A 110 -6.77 -3.94 16.76
C ALA A 110 -7.08 -5.44 16.93
N ARG A 111 -6.34 -6.14 17.80
CA ARG A 111 -6.62 -7.55 18.15
C ARG A 111 -8.01 -7.73 18.75
N THR A 112 -8.42 -6.82 19.64
CA THR A 112 -9.75 -6.85 20.25
C THR A 112 -10.84 -6.62 19.19
N ALA A 113 -10.60 -5.71 18.24
CA ALA A 113 -11.51 -5.47 17.13
C ALA A 113 -11.64 -6.69 16.19
N ALA A 114 -10.53 -7.35 15.86
CA ALA A 114 -10.53 -8.58 15.04
C ALA A 114 -11.24 -9.76 15.75
N LEU A 115 -11.06 -9.88 17.07
CA LEU A 115 -11.82 -10.86 17.86
C LEU A 115 -13.32 -10.57 17.82
N ARG A 116 -13.70 -9.29 17.96
CA ARG A 116 -15.10 -8.88 17.89
C ARG A 116 -15.73 -9.13 16.52
N GLU A 117 -15.00 -8.86 15.45
CA GLU A 117 -15.42 -9.20 14.07
C GLU A 117 -15.69 -10.71 13.96
N SER A 118 -14.77 -11.54 14.46
CA SER A 118 -14.92 -13.00 14.42
C SER A 118 -16.13 -13.49 15.24
N GLN A 119 -16.37 -12.90 16.41
CA GLN A 119 -17.54 -13.20 17.24
C GLN A 119 -18.86 -12.80 16.56
N GLN A 120 -18.88 -11.63 15.92
CA GLN A 120 -20.05 -11.19 15.15
C GLN A 120 -20.37 -12.18 14.02
N VAL A 121 -19.36 -12.58 13.25
CA VAL A 121 -19.53 -13.57 12.16
C VAL A 121 -20.06 -14.90 12.69
N ALA A 122 -19.58 -15.35 13.85
CA ALA A 122 -20.06 -16.59 14.46
C ALA A 122 -21.54 -16.50 14.88
N LEU A 123 -21.94 -15.42 15.54
CA LEU A 123 -23.34 -15.20 15.96
C LEU A 123 -24.28 -15.07 14.75
N ASP A 124 -23.86 -14.34 13.71
CA ASP A 124 -24.62 -14.19 12.48
C ASP A 124 -24.73 -15.53 11.74
N GLY A 125 -23.67 -16.34 11.74
CA GLY A 125 -23.67 -17.70 11.20
C GLY A 125 -24.67 -18.62 11.93
N GLU A 126 -24.66 -18.61 13.27
CA GLU A 126 -25.61 -19.41 14.06
C GLU A 126 -27.06 -18.97 13.81
N LEU A 127 -27.30 -17.67 13.65
CA LEU A 127 -28.60 -17.15 13.30
C LEU A 127 -29.06 -17.65 11.92
N LEU A 128 -28.17 -17.60 10.91
CA LEU A 128 -28.45 -18.09 9.55
C LEU A 128 -28.70 -19.61 9.50
N GLU A 129 -28.03 -20.39 10.34
CA GLU A 129 -28.26 -21.85 10.42
C GLU A 129 -29.55 -22.22 11.17
N THR A 130 -29.97 -21.39 12.12
CA THR A 130 -31.12 -21.65 12.98
C THR A 130 -32.43 -21.16 12.36
N MET A 131 -32.38 -20.04 11.63
CA MET A 131 -33.57 -19.40 11.03
C MET A 131 -34.40 -20.33 10.12
N PRO A 132 -33.81 -21.15 9.22
CA PRO A 132 -34.58 -22.06 8.36
C PRO A 132 -35.33 -23.14 9.13
N LYS A 133 -34.86 -23.49 10.34
CA LYS A 133 -35.46 -24.54 11.19
C LYS A 133 -36.70 -24.04 11.93
N GLN A 134 -37.03 -22.75 11.83
CA GLN A 134 -38.17 -22.15 12.52
C GLN A 134 -39.51 -22.69 12.03
N TYR A 135 -39.60 -23.02 10.74
CA TYR A 135 -40.80 -23.57 10.13
C TYR A 135 -40.47 -24.93 9.50
N VAL A 136 -41.23 -25.95 9.86
CA VAL A 136 -41.07 -27.30 9.33
C VAL A 136 -42.39 -27.82 8.82
N ASN A 137 -42.36 -28.52 7.69
CA ASN A 137 -43.51 -29.25 7.20
C ASN A 137 -43.75 -30.48 8.08
N ARG A 138 -45.00 -30.70 8.51
CA ARG A 138 -45.42 -31.93 9.17
C ARG A 138 -46.61 -32.50 8.42
N GLU A 139 -46.65 -33.83 8.31
CA GLU A 139 -47.84 -34.50 7.77
C GLU A 139 -49.02 -34.29 8.71
N GLU A 140 -50.10 -33.77 8.14
CA GLU A 140 -51.38 -33.61 8.78
C GLU A 140 -52.44 -34.38 8.01
N GLN A 141 -53.49 -34.76 8.73
CA GLN A 141 -54.62 -35.48 8.16
C GLN A 141 -55.91 -34.77 8.55
N THR A 142 -56.67 -34.32 7.56
CA THR A 142 -58.00 -33.73 7.78
C THR A 142 -59.08 -34.62 7.18
N THR A 143 -60.21 -34.69 7.87
CA THR A 143 -61.34 -35.53 7.45
C THR A 143 -62.43 -34.62 6.91
N LEU A 144 -62.69 -34.74 5.61
CA LEU A 144 -63.72 -33.99 4.92
C LEU A 144 -64.98 -34.85 4.80
N HIS A 145 -66.08 -34.32 5.31
CA HIS A 145 -67.40 -34.92 5.12
C HIS A 145 -68.03 -34.34 3.86
N LEU A 146 -68.03 -35.12 2.78
CA LEU A 146 -68.64 -34.74 1.52
C LEU A 146 -70.11 -35.17 1.53
N GLU A 147 -70.99 -34.20 1.76
CA GLU A 147 -72.43 -34.44 1.78
C GLU A 147 -72.96 -34.77 0.39
N CYS A 148 -73.59 -35.94 0.28
CA CYS A 148 -74.24 -36.41 -0.92
C CYS A 148 -75.69 -35.89 -0.96
N ARG A 149 -75.97 -34.90 -1.82
CA ARG A 149 -77.33 -34.35 -1.98
C ARG A 149 -78.30 -35.25 -2.76
N GLY A 150 -77.82 -36.39 -3.28
CA GLY A 150 -78.59 -37.36 -4.07
C GLY A 150 -79.01 -36.85 -5.45
N SER A 151 -79.23 -37.76 -6.41
CA SER A 151 -79.91 -37.45 -7.67
C SER A 151 -80.87 -38.58 -8.05
N GLY A 152 -82.02 -38.23 -8.63
CA GLY A 152 -82.97 -39.21 -9.17
C GLY A 152 -83.70 -40.09 -8.16
N GLY A 153 -84.09 -39.55 -7.00
CA GLY A 153 -85.04 -40.23 -6.08
C GLY A 153 -84.49 -41.37 -5.21
N LYS A 154 -83.18 -41.66 -5.27
CA LYS A 154 -82.52 -42.59 -4.34
C LYS A 154 -81.98 -41.83 -3.12
N LYS A 155 -82.34 -42.27 -1.90
CA LYS A 155 -81.84 -41.68 -0.64
C LYS A 155 -80.36 -42.07 -0.46
N CYS A 156 -79.49 -41.08 -0.27
CA CYS A 156 -78.07 -41.33 -0.03
C CYS A 156 -77.86 -41.92 1.38
N GLN A 157 -76.92 -42.86 1.54
CA GLN A 157 -76.69 -43.57 2.82
C GLN A 157 -75.91 -42.75 3.86
N GLY A 158 -75.40 -41.57 3.51
CA GLY A 158 -74.67 -40.66 4.40
C GLY A 158 -73.65 -39.82 3.65
N ALA A 159 -72.98 -38.91 4.35
CA ALA A 159 -71.84 -38.16 3.80
C ALA A 159 -70.65 -39.11 3.56
N ALA A 160 -69.98 -38.98 2.41
CA ALA A 160 -68.74 -39.69 2.15
C ALA A 160 -67.63 -39.07 3.00
N VAL A 161 -66.95 -39.89 3.80
CA VAL A 161 -65.85 -39.47 4.66
C VAL A 161 -64.56 -39.62 3.84
N VAL A 162 -63.97 -38.50 3.41
CA VAL A 162 -62.73 -38.48 2.64
C VAL A 162 -61.62 -37.95 3.53
N THR A 163 -60.57 -38.73 3.69
CA THR A 163 -59.43 -38.33 4.49
C THR A 163 -58.33 -37.79 3.58
N VAL A 164 -57.95 -36.53 3.76
CA VAL A 164 -56.90 -35.85 2.99
C VAL A 164 -55.65 -35.75 3.84
N GLN A 165 -54.54 -36.28 3.34
CA GLN A 165 -53.20 -36.10 3.91
C GLN A 165 -52.47 -35.00 3.15
N PHE A 166 -51.84 -34.08 3.89
CA PHE A 166 -51.07 -32.97 3.33
C PHE A 166 -49.93 -32.59 4.28
N GLU A 167 -48.94 -31.85 3.77
CA GLU A 167 -47.90 -31.27 4.62
C GLU A 167 -48.29 -29.86 5.05
N GLY A 168 -48.56 -29.68 6.34
CA GLY A 168 -48.83 -28.39 6.96
C GLY A 168 -47.53 -27.70 7.41
N MET A 169 -47.44 -26.38 7.24
CA MET A 169 -46.31 -25.59 7.77
C MET A 169 -46.50 -25.35 9.27
N HIS A 170 -45.61 -25.87 10.11
CA HIS A 170 -45.63 -25.66 11.55
C HIS A 170 -44.47 -24.82 12.04
N LYS A 171 -44.79 -23.86 12.90
CA LYS A 171 -43.78 -23.11 13.64
C LYS A 171 -43.23 -23.98 14.77
N ASN A 172 -41.92 -24.05 14.86
CA ASN A 172 -41.22 -24.65 15.99
C ASN A 172 -40.98 -23.57 17.06
N ASP A 173 -41.71 -23.63 18.17
CA ASP A 173 -41.63 -22.62 19.23
C ASP A 173 -40.29 -22.64 19.98
N ALA A 174 -39.66 -23.81 20.14
CA ALA A 174 -38.35 -23.92 20.76
C ALA A 174 -37.28 -23.21 19.92
N ILE A 175 -37.28 -23.45 18.60
CA ILE A 175 -36.38 -22.76 17.66
C ILE A 175 -36.70 -21.27 17.59
N SER A 176 -37.98 -20.89 17.65
CA SER A 176 -38.38 -19.48 17.68
C SER A 176 -37.87 -18.75 18.92
N GLN A 177 -37.85 -19.40 20.08
CA GLN A 177 -37.26 -18.85 21.30
C GLN A 177 -35.74 -18.75 21.18
N GLN A 178 -35.07 -19.76 20.62
CA GLN A 178 -33.63 -19.73 20.38
C GLN A 178 -33.24 -18.57 19.45
N ILE A 179 -33.95 -18.37 18.33
CA ILE A 179 -33.74 -17.24 17.42
C ILE A 179 -33.92 -15.91 18.16
N HIS A 180 -34.92 -15.81 19.03
CA HIS A 180 -35.14 -14.58 19.79
C HIS A 180 -33.99 -14.26 20.75
N ILE A 181 -33.45 -15.28 21.43
CA ILE A 181 -32.27 -15.15 22.30
C ILE A 181 -31.05 -14.71 21.47
N LEU A 182 -30.77 -15.40 20.37
CA LEU A 182 -29.65 -15.06 19.47
C LEU A 182 -29.75 -13.62 18.93
N GLN A 183 -30.94 -13.19 18.50
CA GLN A 183 -31.18 -11.81 18.06
C GLN A 183 -30.98 -10.78 19.16
N LYS A 184 -31.19 -11.15 20.43
CA LYS A 184 -30.93 -10.28 21.57
C LYS A 184 -29.42 -10.20 21.85
N GLU A 185 -28.72 -11.33 21.79
CA GLU A 185 -27.27 -11.40 21.96
C GLU A 185 -26.54 -10.60 20.88
N VAL A 186 -26.92 -10.74 19.61
CA VAL A 186 -26.40 -9.94 18.50
C VAL A 186 -26.59 -8.45 18.75
N ARG A 187 -27.80 -8.03 19.15
CA ARG A 187 -28.09 -6.61 19.42
C ARG A 187 -27.29 -6.08 20.61
N GLN A 188 -27.14 -6.86 21.67
CA GLN A 188 -26.33 -6.47 22.82
C GLN A 188 -24.86 -6.31 22.42
N PHE A 189 -24.32 -7.29 21.69
CA PHE A 189 -22.95 -7.25 21.21
C PHE A 189 -22.68 -6.05 20.30
N GLN A 190 -23.60 -5.73 19.39
CA GLN A 190 -23.50 -4.53 18.53
C GLN A 190 -23.51 -3.23 19.35
N ALA A 191 -24.32 -3.15 20.41
CA ALA A 191 -24.34 -1.98 21.30
C ALA A 191 -23.04 -1.83 22.09
N GLU A 192 -22.42 -2.92 22.51
CA GLU A 192 -21.09 -2.93 23.16
C GLU A 192 -19.97 -2.57 22.18
N ALA A 193 -20.08 -3.01 20.92
CA ALA A 193 -19.12 -2.70 19.87
C ALA A 193 -19.17 -1.24 19.42
N ALA A 194 -20.35 -0.61 19.46
CA ALA A 194 -20.58 0.79 19.11
C ALA A 194 -20.06 1.80 20.15
N GLN A 195 -19.62 1.33 21.33
CA GLN A 195 -19.05 2.21 22.35
C GLN A 195 -17.77 2.89 21.86
N PRO A 196 -17.55 4.16 22.23
CA PRO A 196 -16.34 4.88 21.84
C PRO A 196 -15.07 4.17 22.35
N PRO A 197 -13.93 4.34 21.66
CA PRO A 197 -12.66 3.84 22.15
C PRO A 197 -12.34 4.39 23.54
N ALA A 198 -11.67 3.60 24.37
CA ALA A 198 -11.21 4.06 25.67
C ALA A 198 -10.21 5.23 25.49
N LEU A 199 -10.30 6.23 26.38
CA LEU A 199 -9.52 7.46 26.28
C LEU A 199 -8.01 7.22 26.16
N ASN A 200 -7.48 6.25 26.91
CA ASN A 200 -6.06 5.88 26.84
C ASN A 200 -5.60 5.44 25.44
N VAL A 201 -6.47 4.82 24.65
CA VAL A 201 -6.15 4.42 23.25
C VAL A 201 -6.02 5.66 22.37
N VAL A 202 -6.91 6.62 22.56
CA VAL A 202 -6.90 7.90 21.83
C VAL A 202 -5.67 8.71 22.25
N GLU A 203 -5.39 8.78 23.55
CA GLU A 203 -4.19 9.43 24.11
C GLU A 203 -2.92 8.82 23.52
N ALA A 204 -2.80 7.49 23.46
CA ALA A 204 -1.63 6.83 22.88
C ALA A 204 -1.44 7.14 21.39
N ALA A 205 -2.52 7.17 20.60
CA ALA A 205 -2.43 7.55 19.18
C ALA A 205 -1.91 8.98 19.02
N VAL A 206 -2.51 9.94 19.73
CA VAL A 206 -2.12 11.35 19.67
C VAL A 206 -0.70 11.56 20.21
N HIS A 207 -0.34 10.84 21.28
CA HIS A 207 0.99 10.91 21.87
C HIS A 207 2.07 10.41 20.90
N ALA A 208 1.84 9.28 20.22
CA ALA A 208 2.73 8.76 19.19
C ALA A 208 2.85 9.71 17.98
N GLU A 209 1.74 10.32 17.52
CA GLU A 209 1.75 11.32 16.45
C GLU A 209 2.53 12.57 16.84
N ASN A 210 2.33 13.06 18.07
CA ASN A 210 3.07 14.20 18.59
C ASN A 210 4.56 13.89 18.67
N LEU A 211 4.96 12.65 19.03
CA LEU A 211 6.35 12.23 19.10
C LEU A 211 7.01 12.25 17.72
N ILE A 212 6.33 11.69 16.72
CA ILE A 212 6.78 11.74 15.32
C ILE A 212 6.86 13.18 14.84
N THR A 213 5.84 13.99 15.11
CA THR A 213 5.78 15.40 14.69
C THR A 213 6.91 16.23 15.31
N ALA A 214 7.17 16.06 16.60
CA ALA A 214 8.25 16.74 17.30
C ALA A 214 9.63 16.34 16.75
N LEU A 215 9.82 15.05 16.45
CA LEU A 215 11.05 14.56 15.82
C LEU A 215 11.24 15.12 14.41
N VAL A 216 10.20 15.08 13.57
CA VAL A 216 10.25 15.59 12.19
C VAL A 216 10.51 17.10 12.18
N ASN A 217 9.85 17.87 13.05
CA ASN A 217 10.05 19.31 13.14
C ASN A 217 11.45 19.65 13.64
N SER A 218 11.95 18.94 14.66
CA SER A 218 13.32 19.16 15.16
C SER A 218 14.36 18.83 14.09
N TYR A 219 14.18 17.73 13.35
CA TYR A 219 15.06 17.36 12.24
C TYR A 219 15.01 18.35 11.07
N LYS A 220 13.83 18.87 10.71
CA LYS A 220 13.68 19.87 9.65
C LYS A 220 14.35 21.21 10.01
N LEU A 221 14.31 21.60 11.28
CA LEU A 221 14.98 22.80 11.77
C LEU A 221 16.50 22.61 11.83
N GLN A 222 16.95 21.46 12.32
CA GLN A 222 18.37 21.12 12.42
C GLN A 222 18.61 19.63 12.07
N PRO A 223 18.98 19.33 10.82
CA PRO A 223 19.30 17.97 10.41
C PRO A 223 20.57 17.47 11.12
N THR A 224 20.40 16.61 12.12
CA THR A 224 21.51 15.97 12.84
C THR A 224 21.55 14.46 12.57
N PRO A 225 22.74 13.83 12.47
CA PRO A 225 22.84 12.38 12.30
C PRO A 225 22.18 11.59 13.44
N GLY A 226 22.18 12.14 14.66
CA GLY A 226 21.48 11.57 15.81
C GLY A 226 19.97 11.50 15.60
N ALA A 227 19.35 12.63 15.25
CA ALA A 227 17.91 12.68 14.97
C ALA A 227 17.53 11.80 13.76
N GLN A 228 18.37 11.74 12.73
CA GLN A 228 18.16 10.84 11.59
C GLN A 228 18.12 9.37 12.03
N LYS A 229 19.08 8.94 12.85
CA LYS A 229 19.14 7.57 13.39
C LYS A 229 17.89 7.24 14.22
N ILE A 230 17.40 8.20 15.01
CA ILE A 230 16.17 8.05 15.78
C ILE A 230 14.97 7.89 14.84
N GLY A 231 14.86 8.71 13.80
CA GLY A 231 13.78 8.62 12.81
C GLY A 231 13.78 7.29 12.05
N ILE A 232 14.95 6.80 11.65
CA ILE A 232 15.11 5.47 11.04
C ILE A 232 14.70 4.36 12.02
N SER A 233 15.12 4.46 13.29
CA SER A 233 14.73 3.51 14.33
C SER A 233 13.23 3.47 14.54
N LEU A 234 12.58 4.63 14.62
CA LEU A 234 11.13 4.74 14.76
C LEU A 234 10.40 4.17 13.54
N PHE A 235 10.87 4.45 12.32
CA PHE A 235 10.28 3.89 11.09
C PHE A 235 10.19 2.37 11.17
N PHE A 236 11.32 1.69 11.42
CA PHE A 236 11.32 0.23 11.51
C PHE A 236 10.55 -0.29 12.73
N THR A 237 10.53 0.46 13.84
CA THR A 237 9.69 0.12 15.00
C THR A 237 8.21 0.13 14.63
N VAL A 238 7.73 1.16 13.95
CA VAL A 238 6.33 1.24 13.50
C VAL A 238 6.00 0.09 12.54
N VAL A 239 6.90 -0.19 11.60
CA VAL A 239 6.75 -1.29 10.63
C VAL A 239 6.68 -2.65 11.33
N ASP A 240 7.46 -2.90 12.38
CA ASP A 240 7.45 -4.15 13.14
C ASP A 240 6.12 -4.39 13.88
N TYR A 241 5.34 -3.34 14.15
CA TYR A 241 4.02 -3.45 14.78
C TYR A 241 2.88 -3.67 13.78
N VAL A 242 3.14 -3.56 12.48
CA VAL A 242 2.16 -3.84 11.43
C VAL A 242 1.88 -5.35 11.35
N SER A 243 0.68 -5.73 11.73
CA SER A 243 0.12 -7.09 11.63
C SER A 243 -1.20 -7.12 10.87
N ASP A 244 -1.70 -8.32 10.57
CA ASP A 244 -3.00 -8.51 9.91
C ASP A 244 -4.13 -7.82 10.67
N GLU A 245 -4.14 -7.92 11.99
CA GLU A 245 -5.16 -7.29 12.83
C GLU A 245 -5.10 -5.76 12.71
N THR A 246 -3.89 -5.18 12.74
CA THR A 246 -3.72 -3.73 12.63
C THR A 246 -4.12 -3.19 11.26
N GLN A 247 -3.95 -3.99 10.19
CA GLN A 247 -4.34 -3.64 8.83
C GLN A 247 -5.82 -3.90 8.56
N ARG A 248 -6.42 -4.86 9.26
CA ARG A 248 -7.86 -5.18 9.16
C ARG A 248 -8.71 -4.12 9.84
N HIS A 249 -8.27 -3.59 10.98
CA HIS A 249 -8.98 -2.55 11.70
C HIS A 249 -8.70 -1.15 11.09
N PRO A 250 -9.71 -0.45 10.51
CA PRO A 250 -9.47 0.77 9.72
C PRO A 250 -8.75 1.91 10.46
N PRO A 251 -9.08 2.24 11.74
CA PRO A 251 -8.39 3.30 12.48
C PRO A 251 -6.89 3.02 12.65
N THR A 252 -6.51 1.79 13.02
CA THR A 252 -5.10 1.44 13.15
C THR A 252 -4.42 1.36 11.80
N ARG A 253 -5.10 0.87 10.75
CA ARG A 253 -4.55 0.87 9.39
C ARG A 253 -4.17 2.29 8.98
N GLN A 254 -5.08 3.24 9.12
CA GLN A 254 -4.83 4.64 8.79
C GLN A 254 -3.68 5.22 9.61
N PHE A 255 -3.66 4.98 10.92
CA PHE A 255 -2.60 5.44 11.81
C PHE A 255 -1.22 4.90 11.39
N PHE A 256 -1.08 3.59 11.21
CA PHE A 256 0.19 2.96 10.83
C PHE A 256 0.64 3.42 9.44
N THR A 257 -0.27 3.49 8.46
CA THR A 257 0.04 4.00 7.12
C THR A 257 0.55 5.44 7.18
N SER A 258 -0.14 6.34 7.89
CA SER A 258 0.28 7.74 8.05
C SER A 258 1.65 7.87 8.73
N CYS A 259 1.89 7.11 9.80
CA CYS A 259 3.18 7.12 10.49
C CYS A 259 4.32 6.64 9.58
N ILE A 260 4.10 5.54 8.84
CA ILE A 260 5.07 4.99 7.88
C ILE A 260 5.32 5.99 6.75
N GLU A 261 4.29 6.66 6.25
CA GLU A 261 4.41 7.67 5.19
C GLU A 261 5.27 8.86 5.63
N ILE A 262 4.97 9.44 6.79
CA ILE A 262 5.72 10.59 7.31
C ILE A 262 7.17 10.22 7.60
N LEU A 263 7.39 9.13 8.34
CA LEU A 263 8.74 8.69 8.71
C LEU A 263 9.52 8.22 7.48
N GLY A 264 8.86 7.49 6.58
CA GLY A 264 9.44 6.98 5.34
C GLY A 264 9.90 8.11 4.43
N GLN A 265 9.06 9.13 4.24
CA GLN A 265 9.39 10.26 3.37
C GLN A 265 10.53 11.13 3.94
N VAL A 266 10.58 11.32 5.26
CA VAL A 266 11.56 12.22 5.89
C VAL A 266 12.91 11.53 6.15
N PHE A 267 12.91 10.26 6.55
CA PHE A 267 14.13 9.60 7.04
C PHE A 267 14.63 8.44 6.17
N ILE A 268 13.77 7.82 5.35
CA ILE A 268 14.12 6.60 4.60
C ILE A 268 14.32 6.89 3.11
N SER A 269 13.37 7.61 2.49
CA SER A 269 13.39 7.89 1.06
C SER A 269 14.67 8.63 0.66
N GLY A 270 15.42 8.07 -0.29
CA GLY A 270 16.71 8.62 -0.72
C GLY A 270 17.89 8.33 0.21
N THR A 271 17.68 7.72 1.38
CA THR A 271 18.76 7.36 2.31
C THR A 271 19.45 6.06 1.87
N LYS A 272 20.70 6.18 1.40
CA LYS A 272 21.45 5.07 0.80
C LYS A 272 21.61 3.86 1.74
N SER A 273 21.89 4.10 3.01
CA SER A 273 22.14 3.04 4.01
C SER A 273 20.93 2.16 4.29
N GLU A 274 19.71 2.69 4.11
CA GLU A 274 18.48 2.01 4.50
C GLU A 274 17.84 1.23 3.35
N CYS A 275 18.19 1.53 2.08
CA CYS A 275 17.56 0.93 0.91
C CYS A 275 17.62 -0.62 0.94
N ARG A 276 18.77 -1.18 1.31
CA ARG A 276 18.95 -2.64 1.51
C ARG A 276 18.03 -3.19 2.59
N LYS A 277 17.90 -2.48 3.71
CA LYS A 277 17.11 -2.91 4.86
C LYS A 277 15.62 -2.89 4.53
N VAL A 278 15.13 -1.84 3.83
CA VAL A 278 13.76 -1.76 3.33
C VAL A 278 13.44 -2.96 2.43
N LEU A 279 14.30 -3.27 1.45
CA LEU A 279 14.11 -4.42 0.57
C LEU A 279 14.06 -5.73 1.38
N GLN A 280 14.98 -5.93 2.33
CA GLN A 280 14.98 -7.12 3.18
C GLN A 280 13.71 -7.25 4.02
N THR A 281 13.16 -6.14 4.53
CA THR A 281 11.90 -6.14 5.27
C THR A 281 10.72 -6.53 4.38
N ILE A 282 10.65 -6.00 3.15
CA ILE A 282 9.63 -6.38 2.16
C ILE A 282 9.72 -7.87 1.82
N LEU A 283 10.92 -8.37 1.51
CA LEU A 283 11.12 -9.77 1.12
C LEU A 283 10.82 -10.76 2.27
N LYS A 284 10.97 -10.34 3.54
CA LYS A 284 10.59 -11.15 4.70
C LYS A 284 9.09 -11.19 4.93
N ASN A 285 8.38 -10.12 4.60
CA ASN A 285 6.93 -10.03 4.75
C ASN A 285 6.32 -9.30 3.55
N ARG A 286 5.89 -10.08 2.56
CA ARG A 286 5.34 -9.57 1.28
C ARG A 286 4.17 -8.60 1.44
N ARG A 287 3.41 -8.73 2.54
CA ARG A 287 2.24 -7.86 2.83
C ARG A 287 2.64 -6.41 3.07
N LEU A 288 3.90 -6.17 3.46
CA LEU A 288 4.42 -4.82 3.65
C LEU A 288 4.82 -4.15 2.32
N CYS A 289 4.80 -4.86 1.19
CA CYS A 289 5.28 -4.31 -0.09
C CYS A 289 4.52 -3.04 -0.50
N SER A 290 3.20 -3.03 -0.38
CA SER A 290 2.38 -1.85 -0.73
C SER A 290 2.74 -0.63 0.13
N LEU A 291 3.00 -0.83 1.43
CA LEU A 291 3.37 0.22 2.38
C LEU A 291 4.80 0.72 2.20
N LEU A 292 5.74 -0.18 1.90
CA LEU A 292 7.18 0.12 1.93
C LEU A 292 7.78 0.42 0.56
N SER A 293 7.16 -0.03 -0.54
CA SER A 293 7.69 0.19 -1.89
C SER A 293 7.91 1.65 -2.26
N PRO A 294 7.12 2.65 -1.80
CA PRO A 294 7.40 4.06 -2.09
C PRO A 294 8.75 4.55 -1.53
N PHE A 295 9.23 3.92 -0.45
CA PHE A 295 10.49 4.29 0.22
C PHE A 295 11.67 3.40 -0.23
N PHE A 296 11.41 2.38 -1.05
CA PHE A 296 12.45 1.60 -1.69
C PHE A 296 12.97 2.37 -2.92
N THR A 297 14.07 3.12 -2.72
CA THR A 297 14.67 3.98 -3.75
C THR A 297 16.06 3.48 -4.20
N PRO A 298 16.16 2.42 -5.04
CA PRO A 298 17.44 1.82 -5.42
C PRO A 298 18.36 2.78 -6.19
N ASN A 299 17.80 3.70 -6.98
CA ASN A 299 18.56 4.74 -7.70
C ASN A 299 19.33 5.70 -6.79
N ALA A 300 18.90 5.86 -5.53
CA ALA A 300 19.64 6.66 -4.55
C ALA A 300 20.91 5.95 -4.04
N ALA A 301 20.96 4.62 -4.12
CA ALA A 301 22.08 3.77 -3.69
C ALA A 301 22.77 3.07 -4.88
N PRO A 302 23.42 3.81 -5.80
CA PRO A 302 23.92 3.27 -7.06
C PRO A 302 24.97 2.16 -6.89
N ALA A 303 25.76 2.20 -5.81
CA ALA A 303 26.76 1.18 -5.51
C ALA A 303 26.16 -0.18 -5.13
N GLU A 304 24.91 -0.20 -4.64
CA GLU A 304 24.20 -1.41 -4.25
C GLU A 304 23.15 -1.83 -5.28
N PHE A 305 22.92 -1.02 -6.31
CA PHE A 305 21.83 -1.19 -7.28
C PHE A 305 21.73 -2.61 -7.83
N ILE A 306 22.85 -3.16 -8.31
CA ILE A 306 22.91 -4.52 -8.87
C ILE A 306 22.64 -5.58 -7.79
N GLN A 307 23.21 -5.41 -6.58
CA GLN A 307 23.00 -6.36 -5.47
C GLN A 307 21.54 -6.38 -5.00
N LEU A 308 20.87 -5.24 -5.04
CA LEU A 308 19.44 -5.13 -4.74
C LEU A 308 18.61 -5.80 -5.83
N TYR A 309 18.96 -5.58 -7.10
CA TYR A 309 18.30 -6.20 -8.24
C TYR A 309 18.42 -7.74 -8.20
N GLU A 310 19.62 -8.25 -7.96
CA GLU A 310 19.88 -9.68 -7.78
C GLU A 310 19.07 -10.29 -6.64
N LYS A 311 18.87 -9.56 -5.54
CA LYS A 311 18.02 -10.02 -4.44
C LYS A 311 16.56 -10.14 -4.87
N VAL A 312 16.04 -9.22 -5.68
CA VAL A 312 14.68 -9.33 -6.23
C VAL A 312 14.57 -10.55 -7.15
N VAL A 313 15.56 -10.76 -8.02
CA VAL A 313 15.62 -11.92 -8.94
C VAL A 313 15.71 -13.26 -8.18
N LYS A 314 16.35 -13.31 -7.01
CA LYS A 314 16.40 -14.53 -6.18
C LYS A 314 15.07 -14.93 -5.54
N PHE A 315 14.10 -14.02 -5.48
CA PHE A 315 12.78 -14.25 -4.88
C PHE A 315 11.67 -14.38 -5.93
N LEU A 316 12.03 -14.68 -7.18
CA LEU A 316 11.06 -14.96 -8.24
C LEU A 316 10.24 -16.20 -7.90
N SER A 317 8.92 -16.02 -7.89
CA SER A 317 7.93 -17.08 -7.83
C SER A 317 6.61 -16.53 -8.34
N GLU A 318 5.73 -17.40 -8.86
CA GLU A 318 4.36 -17.04 -9.25
C GLU A 318 3.61 -16.32 -8.11
N ASP A 319 3.68 -16.88 -6.89
CA ASP A 319 3.05 -16.31 -5.69
C ASP A 319 3.51 -14.88 -5.30
N ASN A 320 4.60 -14.40 -5.90
CA ASN A 320 5.20 -13.11 -5.59
C ASN A 320 5.17 -12.14 -6.78
N SER A 321 4.50 -12.47 -7.89
CA SER A 321 4.51 -11.68 -9.12
C SER A 321 4.20 -10.20 -8.90
N ASP A 322 3.14 -9.88 -8.15
CA ASP A 322 2.76 -8.50 -7.80
C ASP A 322 3.84 -7.75 -7.00
N MET A 323 4.44 -8.43 -6.02
CA MET A 323 5.53 -7.87 -5.21
C MET A 323 6.74 -7.58 -6.08
N ILE A 324 7.13 -8.54 -6.93
CA ILE A 324 8.25 -8.40 -7.84
C ILE A 324 7.99 -7.26 -8.83
N PHE A 325 6.79 -7.18 -9.41
CA PHE A 325 6.39 -6.09 -10.28
C PHE A 325 6.54 -4.74 -9.57
N MET A 326 5.94 -4.57 -8.39
CA MET A 326 6.06 -3.33 -7.62
C MET A 326 7.50 -2.95 -7.33
N LEU A 327 8.36 -3.90 -6.95
CA LEU A 327 9.78 -3.66 -6.69
C LEU A 327 10.54 -3.29 -7.97
N LEU A 328 10.29 -3.98 -9.09
CA LEU A 328 10.92 -3.71 -10.38
C LEU A 328 10.59 -2.31 -10.90
N THR A 329 9.37 -1.80 -10.67
CA THR A 329 9.02 -0.41 -11.04
C THR A 329 9.90 0.64 -10.36
N LYS A 330 10.55 0.30 -9.24
CA LYS A 330 11.44 1.23 -8.51
C LYS A 330 12.85 1.27 -9.07
N PHE A 331 13.24 0.30 -9.91
CA PHE A 331 14.54 0.30 -10.57
C PHE A 331 14.48 1.09 -11.87
N ASP A 332 14.84 2.36 -11.84
CA ASP A 332 15.03 3.13 -13.08
C ASP A 332 16.42 2.84 -13.67
N VAL A 333 16.49 1.77 -14.46
CA VAL A 333 17.73 1.34 -15.13
C VAL A 333 18.29 2.43 -16.05
N LYS A 334 17.43 3.17 -16.75
CA LYS A 334 17.86 4.23 -17.68
C LYS A 334 18.52 5.36 -16.90
N GLN A 335 17.88 5.83 -15.82
CA GLN A 335 18.45 6.86 -14.96
C GLN A 335 19.76 6.39 -14.31
N TRP A 336 19.83 5.15 -13.82
CA TRP A 336 21.04 4.59 -13.22
C TRP A 336 22.21 4.58 -14.22
N LEU A 337 21.98 4.10 -15.45
CA LEU A 337 22.99 4.07 -16.52
C LEU A 337 23.50 5.48 -16.87
N MET A 338 22.59 6.45 -17.01
CA MET A 338 22.96 7.83 -17.37
C MET A 338 23.69 8.57 -16.25
N ALA A 339 23.23 8.41 -15.01
CA ALA A 339 23.77 9.13 -13.86
C ALA A 339 25.11 8.55 -13.37
N THR A 340 25.28 7.23 -13.41
CA THR A 340 26.45 6.56 -12.81
C THR A 340 27.52 6.15 -13.83
N LYS A 341 27.15 6.02 -15.11
CA LYS A 341 28.03 5.56 -16.19
C LYS A 341 28.84 4.32 -15.78
N PRO A 342 28.17 3.21 -15.43
CA PRO A 342 28.81 2.06 -14.83
C PRO A 342 29.75 1.35 -15.83
N PRO A 343 30.82 0.68 -15.35
CA PRO A 343 31.73 -0.05 -16.22
C PRO A 343 31.01 -1.21 -16.93
N LEU A 344 31.61 -1.71 -18.02
CA LEU A 344 31.03 -2.81 -18.81
C LEU A 344 30.75 -4.06 -17.95
N SER A 345 31.64 -4.40 -17.02
CA SER A 345 31.45 -5.54 -16.11
C SER A 345 30.16 -5.47 -15.29
N ASP A 346 29.82 -4.28 -14.81
CA ASP A 346 28.62 -4.05 -14.00
C ASP A 346 27.36 -4.08 -14.87
N ARG A 347 27.45 -3.55 -16.10
CA ARG A 347 26.37 -3.66 -17.11
C ARG A 347 26.10 -5.12 -17.47
N THR A 348 27.15 -5.91 -17.73
CA THR A 348 27.04 -7.34 -18.03
C THR A 348 26.47 -8.12 -16.86
N ARG A 349 26.91 -7.84 -15.62
CA ARG A 349 26.36 -8.50 -14.42
C ARG A 349 24.86 -8.24 -14.22
N LEU A 350 24.40 -7.01 -14.48
CA LEU A 350 22.98 -6.69 -14.45
C LEU A 350 22.22 -7.38 -15.60
N LEU A 351 22.81 -7.42 -16.79
CA LEU A 351 22.25 -8.12 -17.96
C LEU A 351 22.05 -9.62 -17.67
N GLU A 352 23.04 -10.28 -17.07
CA GLU A 352 22.96 -11.68 -16.66
C GLU A 352 21.87 -11.89 -15.60
N SER A 353 21.70 -10.97 -14.67
CA SER A 353 20.62 -11.04 -13.67
C SER A 353 19.23 -10.93 -14.31
N ILE A 354 19.06 -10.05 -15.30
CA ILE A 354 17.81 -9.91 -16.07
C ILE A 354 17.57 -11.16 -16.91
N HIS A 355 18.62 -11.70 -17.54
CA HIS A 355 18.56 -12.92 -18.34
C HIS A 355 18.13 -14.13 -17.50
N LEU A 356 18.71 -14.30 -16.32
CA LEU A 356 18.32 -15.34 -15.36
C LEU A 356 16.85 -15.22 -14.98
N ALA A 357 16.34 -14.00 -14.78
CA ALA A 357 14.92 -13.79 -14.49
C ALA A 357 14.02 -14.16 -15.68
N LEU A 358 14.36 -13.74 -16.89
CA LEU A 358 13.59 -14.03 -18.10
C LEU A 358 13.57 -15.53 -18.42
N THR A 359 14.65 -16.25 -18.12
CA THR A 359 14.73 -17.70 -18.34
C THR A 359 14.02 -18.52 -17.27
N ALA A 360 13.90 -18.01 -16.05
CA ALA A 360 13.18 -18.67 -14.96
C ALA A 360 11.67 -18.85 -15.26
N TRP A 361 11.09 -17.98 -16.10
CA TRP A 361 9.68 -18.04 -16.52
C TRP A 361 9.44 -18.73 -17.86
N GLY A 362 10.50 -19.25 -18.49
CA GLY A 362 10.41 -20.17 -19.61
C GLY A 362 9.88 -19.57 -20.92
N LEU A 363 9.35 -20.46 -21.76
CA LEU A 363 8.91 -20.17 -23.14
C LEU A 363 7.60 -19.36 -23.17
N GLU A 364 6.65 -19.72 -22.31
CA GLU A 364 5.30 -19.16 -22.25
C GLU A 364 5.01 -18.73 -20.81
N PRO A 365 5.32 -17.46 -20.45
CA PRO A 365 5.00 -16.95 -19.12
C PRO A 365 3.48 -16.80 -18.94
N ASP A 366 2.98 -17.25 -17.78
CA ASP A 366 1.56 -17.13 -17.42
C ASP A 366 1.08 -15.67 -17.35
N GLU A 367 -0.24 -15.46 -17.49
CA GLU A 367 -0.85 -14.12 -17.50
C GLU A 367 -0.50 -13.30 -16.25
N ASP A 368 -0.46 -13.93 -15.08
CA ASP A 368 -0.13 -13.31 -13.80
C ASP A 368 1.33 -12.85 -13.69
N ILE A 369 2.20 -13.31 -14.59
CA ILE A 369 3.65 -13.04 -14.62
C ILE A 369 4.01 -12.05 -15.74
N LEU A 370 3.10 -11.77 -16.67
CA LEU A 370 3.38 -10.92 -17.84
C LEU A 370 3.84 -9.52 -17.45
N MET A 371 3.26 -8.91 -16.41
CA MET A 371 3.63 -7.56 -16.00
C MET A 371 5.11 -7.44 -15.59
N PRO A 372 5.62 -8.22 -14.62
CA PRO A 372 7.04 -8.16 -14.30
C PRO A 372 7.94 -8.71 -15.42
N PHE A 373 7.47 -9.67 -16.23
CA PHE A 373 8.22 -10.14 -17.42
C PHE A 373 8.49 -8.99 -18.40
N ASN A 374 7.47 -8.19 -18.68
CA ASN A 374 7.60 -7.02 -19.56
C ASN A 374 8.57 -5.96 -19.00
N LEU A 375 8.65 -5.80 -17.66
CA LEU A 375 9.64 -4.92 -17.04
C LEU A 375 11.07 -5.44 -17.24
N PHE A 376 11.31 -6.75 -17.12
CA PHE A 376 12.61 -7.33 -17.44
C PHE A 376 13.00 -7.10 -18.91
N CYS A 377 12.07 -7.31 -19.85
CA CYS A 377 12.30 -7.00 -21.27
C CYS A 377 12.60 -5.51 -21.50
N LYS A 378 11.95 -4.61 -20.77
CA LYS A 378 12.25 -3.18 -20.82
C LYS A 378 13.65 -2.87 -20.28
N HIS A 379 14.04 -3.43 -19.14
CA HIS A 379 15.38 -3.25 -18.57
C HIS A 379 16.48 -3.83 -19.48
N TRP A 380 16.21 -4.99 -20.08
CA TRP A 380 17.07 -5.63 -21.09
C TRP A 380 17.34 -4.69 -22.27
N THR A 381 16.30 -4.12 -22.86
CA THR A 381 16.43 -3.20 -24.01
C THR A 381 17.11 -1.88 -23.64
N HIS A 382 16.93 -1.37 -22.42
CA HIS A 382 17.70 -0.21 -21.95
C HIS A 382 19.20 -0.49 -21.88
N LEU A 383 19.62 -1.68 -21.43
CA LEU A 383 21.03 -2.08 -21.41
C LEU A 383 21.59 -2.27 -22.81
N LEU A 384 20.83 -2.90 -23.71
CA LEU A 384 21.22 -3.08 -25.11
C LEU A 384 21.53 -1.73 -25.77
N LEU A 385 20.68 -0.73 -25.59
CA LEU A 385 20.80 0.56 -26.27
C LEU A 385 21.81 1.52 -25.60
N TYR A 386 22.18 1.27 -24.35
CA TYR A 386 23.10 2.15 -23.63
C TYR A 386 24.54 1.98 -24.13
N GLN A 387 25.08 3.04 -24.73
CA GLN A 387 26.40 3.00 -25.39
C GLN A 387 26.47 1.86 -26.40
N PHE A 388 25.41 1.72 -27.21
CA PHE A 388 25.40 0.77 -28.31
C PHE A 388 26.65 0.99 -29.19
N PRO A 389 27.41 -0.05 -29.55
CA PRO A 389 27.08 -1.49 -29.53
C PRO A 389 27.71 -2.32 -28.39
N ASP A 390 28.19 -1.71 -27.30
CA ASP A 390 29.01 -2.38 -26.27
C ASP A 390 28.46 -3.75 -25.78
N GLN A 391 27.16 -3.82 -25.50
CA GLN A 391 26.49 -5.01 -24.94
C GLN A 391 25.82 -5.89 -25.99
N TYR A 392 25.88 -5.50 -27.27
CA TYR A 392 25.13 -6.17 -28.35
C TYR A 392 25.49 -7.65 -28.49
N ASN A 393 26.78 -7.98 -28.46
CA ASN A 393 27.26 -9.35 -28.63
C ASN A 393 26.81 -10.26 -27.47
N ASP A 394 26.85 -9.77 -26.23
CA ASP A 394 26.40 -10.53 -25.06
C ASP A 394 24.89 -10.75 -25.07
N VAL A 395 24.11 -9.71 -25.42
CA VAL A 395 22.66 -9.79 -25.61
C VAL A 395 22.32 -10.86 -26.65
N LEU A 396 22.94 -10.79 -27.84
CA LEU A 396 22.69 -11.75 -28.92
C LEU A 396 23.08 -13.17 -28.50
N ARG A 397 24.24 -13.33 -27.86
CA ARG A 397 24.72 -14.63 -27.37
C ARG A 397 23.74 -15.25 -26.38
N LEU A 398 23.32 -14.53 -25.35
CA LEU A 398 22.40 -15.04 -24.31
C LEU A 398 21.04 -15.43 -24.89
N LEU A 399 20.52 -14.59 -25.78
CA LEU A 399 19.25 -14.76 -26.47
C LEU A 399 19.24 -16.01 -27.35
N VAL A 400 20.28 -16.19 -28.17
CA VAL A 400 20.45 -17.37 -29.04
C VAL A 400 20.73 -18.65 -28.23
N GLN A 401 21.57 -18.57 -27.19
CA GLN A 401 21.87 -19.73 -26.32
C GLN A 401 20.63 -20.24 -25.59
N SER A 402 19.85 -19.36 -25.00
CA SER A 402 18.67 -19.76 -24.21
C SER A 402 17.50 -20.21 -25.08
N SER A 403 17.39 -19.65 -26.29
CA SER A 403 16.43 -20.13 -27.29
C SER A 403 16.75 -21.55 -27.75
N ALA A 404 18.03 -21.93 -27.84
CA ALA A 404 18.43 -23.29 -28.19
C ALA A 404 17.96 -24.35 -27.17
N GLU A 405 17.71 -23.93 -25.93
CA GLU A 405 17.21 -24.75 -24.82
C GLU A 405 15.72 -24.55 -24.55
N GLN A 406 15.04 -23.68 -25.32
CA GLN A 406 13.63 -23.32 -25.15
C GLN A 406 13.32 -22.71 -23.76
N LEU A 407 14.29 -22.03 -23.18
CA LEU A 407 14.17 -21.41 -21.85
C LEU A 407 13.68 -19.97 -21.91
N LEU A 408 13.56 -19.38 -23.10
CA LEU A 408 13.28 -17.95 -23.25
C LEU A 408 12.00 -17.73 -24.05
N SER A 409 11.16 -16.78 -23.66
CA SER A 409 9.99 -16.45 -24.46
C SER A 409 10.35 -15.75 -25.79
N PRO A 410 9.63 -16.00 -26.90
CA PRO A 410 9.79 -15.26 -28.16
C PRO A 410 9.61 -13.74 -28.00
N GLU A 411 8.91 -13.28 -26.96
CA GLU A 411 8.78 -11.84 -26.66
C GLU A 411 10.14 -11.16 -26.42
N CYS A 412 11.15 -11.88 -25.91
CA CYS A 412 12.51 -11.34 -25.75
C CYS A 412 13.16 -11.05 -27.11
N TRP A 413 12.92 -11.89 -28.11
CA TRP A 413 13.34 -11.62 -29.49
C TRP A 413 12.63 -10.39 -30.04
N LYS A 414 11.31 -10.34 -29.95
CA LYS A 414 10.52 -9.18 -30.42
C LYS A 414 10.97 -7.88 -29.78
N ALA A 415 11.20 -7.86 -28.46
CA ALA A 415 11.70 -6.69 -27.74
C ALA A 415 13.10 -6.26 -28.23
N THR A 416 14.01 -7.22 -28.42
CA THR A 416 15.37 -6.98 -28.91
C THR A 416 15.35 -6.44 -30.34
N LEU A 417 14.60 -7.06 -31.24
CA LEU A 417 14.48 -6.64 -32.64
C LEU A 417 13.83 -5.26 -32.77
N ARG A 418 12.80 -4.99 -31.97
CA ARG A 418 12.19 -3.65 -31.91
C ARG A 418 13.18 -2.59 -31.45
N ALA A 419 13.99 -2.89 -30.43
CA ALA A 419 15.04 -1.97 -29.97
C ALA A 419 16.12 -1.73 -31.04
N LEU A 420 16.48 -2.76 -31.82
CA LEU A 420 17.42 -2.65 -32.94
C LEU A 420 16.82 -2.01 -34.20
N GLY A 421 15.54 -1.62 -34.19
CA GLY A 421 14.85 -1.09 -35.38
C GLY A 421 14.56 -2.13 -36.47
N CYS A 422 14.64 -3.42 -36.15
CA CYS A 422 14.39 -4.54 -37.06
C CYS A 422 12.89 -4.86 -37.21
N CYS A 423 12.04 -3.85 -37.36
CA CYS A 423 10.58 -4.04 -37.43
C CYS A 423 10.07 -4.13 -38.88
N THR A 424 9.15 -5.06 -39.13
CA THR A 424 8.34 -5.06 -40.37
C THR A 424 7.30 -3.94 -40.31
N PRO A 425 6.97 -3.27 -41.43
CA PRO A 425 6.00 -2.17 -41.46
C PRO A 425 4.55 -2.55 -41.08
N SER A 426 4.25 -3.83 -40.83
CA SER A 426 2.90 -4.31 -40.51
C SER A 426 2.52 -4.28 -39.02
N SER A 427 3.45 -4.05 -38.09
CA SER A 427 3.19 -4.15 -36.64
C SER A 427 2.87 -2.83 -35.92
N GLN A 428 2.65 -1.73 -36.64
CA GLN A 428 2.34 -0.41 -36.04
C GLN A 428 0.84 -0.18 -35.75
N GLN A 429 -0.03 -1.19 -35.92
CA GLN A 429 -1.46 -1.07 -35.65
C GLN A 429 -1.81 -1.76 -34.33
N GLY A 430 -1.53 -1.08 -33.21
CA GLY A 430 -1.99 -1.51 -31.89
C GLY A 430 -1.36 -0.74 -30.74
N ALA A 431 -2.18 0.10 -30.09
CA ALA A 431 -1.97 0.83 -28.83
C ALA A 431 -0.93 1.97 -28.84
N ALA A 432 -1.47 3.19 -28.80
CA ALA A 432 -0.75 4.44 -28.60
C ALA A 432 -0.03 4.50 -27.24
N SER A 433 1.25 4.91 -27.28
CA SER A 433 1.87 5.71 -26.24
C SER A 433 2.69 6.78 -26.97
N ALA A 434 2.21 8.02 -26.90
CA ALA A 434 2.68 9.17 -27.65
C ALA A 434 3.99 9.78 -27.12
N ASP A 435 4.75 9.08 -26.28
CA ASP A 435 5.99 9.62 -25.66
C ASP A 435 7.30 9.16 -26.33
N ASN A 436 7.23 8.26 -27.33
CA ASN A 436 8.42 7.82 -28.08
C ASN A 436 8.59 8.55 -29.44
N ALA A 437 7.76 9.56 -29.72
CA ALA A 437 7.69 10.20 -31.03
C ALA A 437 8.86 11.17 -31.36
N VAL A 438 9.89 11.29 -30.51
CA VAL A 438 11.02 12.23 -30.71
C VAL A 438 12.32 11.55 -31.18
N LEU A 439 12.37 10.21 -31.30
CA LEU A 439 13.59 9.50 -31.76
C LEU A 439 13.50 8.81 -33.12
N HIS A 440 12.39 8.99 -33.85
CA HIS A 440 12.25 8.39 -35.18
C HIS A 440 12.13 9.47 -36.26
N SER A 441 13.27 10.08 -36.57
CA SER A 441 13.53 10.71 -37.85
C SER A 441 14.82 10.14 -38.44
N ALA A 442 14.68 9.47 -39.59
CA ALA A 442 15.73 9.11 -40.55
C ALA A 442 16.86 8.15 -40.11
N SER A 443 16.80 6.91 -40.60
CA SER A 443 17.92 6.19 -41.27
C SER A 443 19.33 6.19 -40.65
N ASP A 444 19.49 6.04 -39.35
CA ASP A 444 20.77 5.57 -38.79
C ASP A 444 20.67 4.08 -38.47
N ALA A 445 21.29 3.27 -39.30
CA ALA A 445 21.49 1.85 -38.99
C ALA A 445 22.36 1.75 -37.74
N LEU A 446 21.81 1.17 -36.65
CA LEU A 446 22.51 1.05 -35.38
C LEU A 446 23.81 0.22 -35.51
N LEU A 447 23.79 -0.81 -36.35
CA LEU A 447 24.94 -1.70 -36.59
C LEU A 447 25.80 -1.20 -37.74
N SER A 448 27.12 -1.17 -37.50
CA SER A 448 28.11 -0.94 -38.56
C SER A 448 28.23 -2.16 -39.49
N ASP A 449 28.71 -1.92 -40.70
CA ASP A 449 28.82 -2.94 -41.76
C ASP A 449 29.68 -4.14 -41.34
N LYS A 450 30.77 -3.85 -40.64
CA LYS A 450 31.65 -4.87 -40.05
C LYS A 450 30.89 -5.75 -39.06
N GLN A 451 30.06 -5.15 -38.20
CA GLN A 451 29.28 -5.90 -37.22
C GLN A 451 28.17 -6.72 -37.86
N VAL A 452 27.55 -6.22 -38.94
CA VAL A 452 26.58 -7.01 -39.72
C VAL A 452 27.24 -8.27 -40.27
N MET A 453 28.41 -8.14 -40.89
CA MET A 453 29.18 -9.27 -41.39
C MET A 453 29.60 -10.24 -40.28
N GLU A 454 30.14 -9.75 -39.18
CA GLU A 454 30.54 -10.57 -38.02
C GLU A 454 29.34 -11.31 -37.41
N THR A 455 28.19 -10.66 -37.31
CA THR A 455 26.95 -11.25 -36.81
C THR A 455 26.47 -12.40 -37.70
N ILE A 456 26.47 -12.21 -39.02
CA ILE A 456 26.07 -13.25 -39.97
C ILE A 456 27.02 -14.46 -39.88
N HIS A 457 28.33 -14.23 -39.82
CA HIS A 457 29.32 -15.30 -39.67
C HIS A 457 29.14 -16.05 -38.36
N TRP A 458 28.96 -15.31 -37.26
CA TRP A 458 28.77 -15.90 -35.93
C TRP A 458 27.47 -16.71 -35.84
N LEU A 459 26.34 -16.20 -36.35
CA LEU A 459 25.07 -16.94 -36.38
C LEU A 459 25.20 -18.21 -37.22
N SER A 460 25.86 -18.12 -38.38
CA SER A 460 26.07 -19.28 -39.27
C SER A 460 26.87 -20.38 -38.57
N ASP A 461 27.98 -20.01 -37.92
CA ASP A 461 28.81 -20.95 -37.14
C ASP A 461 28.05 -21.52 -35.93
N PHE A 462 27.29 -20.68 -35.22
CA PHE A 462 26.48 -21.11 -34.08
C PHE A 462 25.44 -22.16 -34.49
N PHE A 463 24.62 -21.88 -35.51
CA PHE A 463 23.58 -22.82 -35.95
C PHE A 463 24.16 -24.10 -36.55
N TYR A 464 25.30 -24.00 -37.26
CA TYR A 464 26.03 -25.18 -37.74
C TYR A 464 26.50 -26.06 -36.59
N LYS A 465 27.16 -25.49 -35.58
CA LYS A 465 27.58 -26.20 -34.37
C LYS A 465 26.39 -26.78 -33.60
N LEU A 466 25.31 -26.02 -33.48
CA LEU A 466 24.09 -26.46 -32.79
C LEU A 466 23.47 -27.67 -33.47
N ARG A 467 23.39 -27.68 -34.81
CA ARG A 467 22.89 -28.82 -35.62
C ARG A 467 23.67 -30.10 -35.33
N LEU A 468 24.97 -29.97 -35.06
CA LEU A 468 25.89 -31.09 -34.80
C LEU A 468 26.02 -31.46 -33.31
N SER A 469 25.48 -30.66 -32.39
CA SER A 469 25.71 -30.80 -30.95
C SER A 469 24.96 -31.97 -30.29
N LYS A 470 23.65 -32.12 -30.57
CA LYS A 470 22.75 -33.11 -29.95
C LYS A 470 22.23 -34.10 -30.99
N MET A 471 21.91 -35.32 -30.58
CA MET A 471 21.37 -36.35 -31.50
C MET A 471 19.98 -35.96 -32.04
N ASP A 472 19.14 -35.33 -31.23
CA ASP A 472 17.84 -34.77 -31.68
C ASP A 472 18.05 -33.73 -32.80
N PHE A 473 19.00 -32.82 -32.55
CA PHE A 473 19.78 -32.02 -33.52
C PHE A 473 19.91 -32.71 -34.86
N LYS A 474 20.66 -33.80 -34.86
CA LYS A 474 21.08 -34.58 -36.02
C LYS A 474 19.92 -35.23 -36.78
N SER A 475 18.97 -35.81 -36.05
CA SER A 475 17.90 -36.61 -36.62
C SER A 475 16.72 -35.78 -37.12
N PHE A 476 16.28 -34.76 -36.36
CA PHE A 476 15.05 -34.02 -36.62
C PHE A 476 15.27 -32.58 -37.09
N GLY A 477 16.52 -32.11 -37.11
CA GLY A 477 16.87 -30.75 -37.50
C GLY A 477 16.52 -29.71 -36.43
N LEU A 478 16.95 -28.47 -36.68
CA LEU A 478 16.82 -27.37 -35.71
C LEU A 478 15.36 -26.94 -35.49
N PHE A 479 14.52 -27.09 -36.51
CA PHE A 479 13.13 -26.62 -36.49
C PHE A 479 12.30 -27.26 -35.37
N SER A 480 12.64 -28.50 -34.97
CA SER A 480 12.01 -29.22 -33.87
C SER A 480 11.95 -28.43 -32.55
N LYS A 481 12.95 -27.57 -32.26
CA LYS A 481 12.95 -26.72 -31.07
C LYS A 481 12.91 -25.22 -31.37
N TRP A 482 13.35 -24.81 -32.56
CA TRP A 482 13.41 -23.40 -32.95
C TRP A 482 12.13 -22.85 -33.59
N SER A 483 11.12 -23.69 -33.83
CA SER A 483 9.83 -23.26 -34.41
C SER A 483 9.23 -22.01 -33.73
N PRO A 484 9.24 -21.86 -32.39
CA PRO A 484 8.67 -20.67 -31.73
C PRO A 484 9.39 -19.36 -32.05
N TYR A 485 10.68 -19.41 -32.38
CA TYR A 485 11.53 -18.23 -32.62
C TYR A 485 11.76 -17.94 -34.10
N MET A 486 11.38 -18.85 -34.99
CA MET A 486 11.78 -18.79 -36.40
C MET A 486 11.25 -17.53 -37.10
N GLY A 487 10.09 -17.02 -36.70
CA GLY A 487 9.56 -15.75 -37.20
C GLY A 487 10.51 -14.59 -36.92
N ASP A 488 10.95 -14.46 -35.68
CA ASP A 488 11.85 -13.38 -35.26
C ASP A 488 13.27 -13.54 -35.82
N VAL A 489 13.81 -14.77 -35.82
CA VAL A 489 15.12 -15.08 -36.43
C VAL A 489 15.12 -14.74 -37.92
N LYS A 490 14.02 -15.05 -38.64
CA LYS A 490 13.86 -14.66 -40.04
C LYS A 490 13.89 -13.15 -40.20
N THR A 491 13.10 -12.41 -39.42
CA THR A 491 13.10 -10.94 -39.46
C THR A 491 14.48 -10.35 -39.22
N PHE A 492 15.24 -10.93 -38.28
CA PHE A 492 16.60 -10.48 -38.00
C PHE A 492 17.57 -10.74 -39.16
N LEU A 493 17.53 -11.95 -39.74
CA LEU A 493 18.36 -12.30 -40.90
C LEU A 493 17.99 -11.46 -42.13
N GLU A 494 16.71 -11.21 -42.37
CA GLU A 494 16.25 -10.31 -43.44
C GLU A 494 16.81 -8.90 -43.27
N TYR A 495 16.81 -8.36 -42.05
CA TYR A 495 17.42 -7.07 -41.75
C TYR A 495 18.93 -7.06 -42.05
N LEU A 496 19.67 -8.07 -41.57
CA LEU A 496 21.12 -8.16 -41.78
C LEU A 496 21.48 -8.30 -43.27
N VAL A 497 20.76 -9.16 -44.01
CA VAL A 497 20.99 -9.37 -45.45
C VAL A 497 20.62 -8.13 -46.24
N LYS A 498 19.49 -7.48 -45.94
CA LYS A 498 19.11 -6.23 -46.59
C LYS A 498 20.17 -5.15 -46.40
N ARG A 499 20.73 -5.02 -45.19
CA ARG A 499 21.84 -4.10 -44.92
C ARG A 499 23.07 -4.39 -45.78
N LEU A 500 23.44 -5.66 -45.97
CA LEU A 500 24.54 -6.01 -46.89
C LEU A 500 24.23 -5.66 -48.34
N ILE A 501 23.00 -5.91 -48.81
CA ILE A 501 22.58 -5.56 -50.17
C ILE A 501 22.63 -4.04 -50.37
N ASP A 502 22.08 -3.27 -49.42
CA ASP A 502 22.06 -1.81 -49.49
C ASP A 502 23.50 -1.23 -49.52
N LEU A 503 24.44 -1.87 -48.83
CA LEU A 503 25.87 -1.50 -48.85
C LEU A 503 26.53 -1.78 -50.20
N GLU A 504 26.28 -2.96 -50.78
CA GLU A 504 26.82 -3.32 -52.09
C GLU A 504 26.22 -2.44 -53.20
N ILE A 505 24.94 -2.07 -53.08
CA ILE A 505 24.32 -1.10 -54.00
C ILE A 505 24.96 0.27 -53.83
N ALA A 506 25.22 0.71 -52.59
CA ALA A 506 25.87 1.99 -52.32
C ALA A 506 27.30 2.05 -52.88
N SER A 507 28.12 1.00 -52.72
CA SER A 507 29.47 0.93 -53.30
C SER A 507 29.44 1.01 -54.83
N LEU A 508 28.55 0.25 -55.47
CA LEU A 508 28.36 0.28 -56.93
C LEU A 508 27.92 1.67 -57.44
N THR A 509 27.07 2.38 -56.71
CA THR A 509 26.68 3.75 -57.07
C THR A 509 27.81 4.76 -56.89
N GLN A 510 28.67 4.63 -55.86
CA GLN A 510 29.82 5.52 -55.66
C GLN A 510 30.90 5.31 -56.74
N ASP A 511 31.21 4.05 -57.09
CA ASP A 511 32.21 3.73 -58.12
C ASP A 511 31.81 4.25 -59.52
N SER A 512 30.51 4.27 -59.84
CA SER A 512 30.00 4.84 -61.10
C SER A 512 30.18 6.37 -61.21
N THR A 513 30.16 7.08 -60.08
CA THR A 513 30.35 8.55 -60.05
C THR A 513 31.83 8.96 -60.06
N ALA A 514 32.73 8.10 -59.55
CA ALA A 514 34.18 8.32 -59.61
C ALA A 514 34.72 8.12 -61.04
N SER A 515 34.24 7.14 -61.79
CA SER A 515 34.67 6.91 -63.18
C SER A 515 34.19 8.01 -64.16
N SER A 516 33.25 8.85 -63.75
CA SER A 516 32.71 9.95 -64.57
C SER A 516 33.54 11.24 -64.46
N LYS A 517 34.49 11.33 -63.53
CA LYS A 517 35.34 12.53 -63.29
C LYS A 517 36.74 12.47 -63.90
N GLU A 518 37.20 11.32 -64.39
CA GLU A 518 38.49 11.22 -65.12
C GLU A 518 38.36 11.54 -66.63
N GLY A 519 37.18 11.95 -67.09
CA GLY A 519 36.89 12.23 -68.50
C GLY A 519 36.64 13.70 -68.86
N MET A 520 37.28 14.67 -68.20
CA MET A 520 37.30 16.08 -68.68
C MET A 520 38.61 16.78 -68.29
N CYS A 521 39.66 16.47 -69.04
CA CYS A 521 40.82 17.36 -69.22
C CYS A 521 41.20 17.30 -70.70
N PHE A 522 40.67 18.24 -71.49
CA PHE A 522 41.26 18.78 -72.71
C PHE A 522 40.75 20.20 -72.92
#